data_AF-A0A6J4QGP2-F1
#
_entry.id   AF-A0A6J4QGP2-F1
#
_cell.length_a   1.000
_cell.length_b   1.000
_cell.length_c   1.000
_cell.angle_alpha   90.00
_cell.angle_beta   90.00
_cell.angle_gamma   90.00
#
_symmetry.space_group_name_H-M   'P 1'
#
loop_
_entity.id
_entity.type
_entity.pdbx_description
1 polymer ?
#
loop_
_entity_poly.entity_id
_entity_poly.type
_entity_poly.pdbx_seq_one_letter_code
_entity_poly.pdbx_strand_id
1 'polypeptide(L)'
;VCFRMAELREQGKMSGPMASLAKMNNARKAKLVCEMARDVLGGNGILLEYHVARHLTDMEIVYTYEGTDTIQSLIVGRDVTGISAFV
;
A
#
# COMPACT_ATOMS: atom_id res chain seq x y z
N VAL A 1 -4.51 -9.42 6.05
CA VAL A 1 -4.15 -9.68 4.63
C VAL A 1 -2.79 -10.34 4.50
N CYS A 2 -1.69 -9.76 5.03
CA CYS A 2 -0.33 -10.32 4.88
C CYS A 2 -0.21 -11.77 5.36
N PHE A 3 -0.80 -12.11 6.51
CA PHE A 3 -0.79 -13.47 7.04
C PHE A 3 -1.35 -14.47 6.02
N ARG A 4 -2.52 -14.19 5.45
CA ARG A 4 -3.13 -15.03 4.40
C ARG A 4 -2.27 -15.13 3.14
N MET A 5 -1.63 -14.04 2.73
CA MET A 5 -0.73 -14.05 1.58
C MET A 5 0.50 -14.93 1.84
N ALA A 6 1.05 -14.91 3.06
CA ALA A 6 2.15 -15.78 3.45
C ALA A 6 1.75 -17.26 3.39
N GLU A 7 0.60 -17.64 3.94
CA GLU A 7 0.07 -19.01 3.85
C GLU A 7 -0.11 -19.47 2.39
N LEU A 8 -0.70 -18.62 1.55
CA LEU A 8 -0.93 -18.94 0.13
C LEU A 8 0.39 -19.06 -0.64
N ARG A 9 1.39 -18.22 -0.31
CA ARG A 9 2.72 -18.29 -0.91
C ARG A 9 3.42 -19.60 -0.57
N GLU A 10 3.35 -20.03 0.69
CA GLU A 10 3.93 -21.30 1.15
C GLU A 10 3.26 -22.50 0.46
N GLN A 11 1.97 -22.42 0.18
CA GLN A 11 1.23 -23.43 -0.59
C GLN A 11 1.47 -23.35 -2.11
N GLY A 12 2.27 -22.40 -2.61
CA GLY A 12 2.46 -22.16 -4.04
C GLY A 12 1.21 -21.63 -4.77
N LYS A 13 0.23 -21.10 -4.03
CA LYS A 13 -1.08 -20.64 -4.54
C LYS A 13 -1.22 -19.12 -4.62
N MET A 14 -0.21 -18.36 -4.21
CA MET A 14 -0.26 -16.90 -4.29
C MET A 14 -0.02 -16.44 -5.73
N SER A 15 -1.02 -15.80 -6.33
CA SER A 15 -0.88 -15.18 -7.65
C SER A 15 -0.28 -13.77 -7.58
N GLY A 16 0.23 -13.27 -8.70
CA GLY A 16 0.69 -11.88 -8.83
C GLY A 16 -0.41 -10.86 -8.47
N PRO A 17 -1.63 -10.96 -9.02
CA PRO A 17 -2.74 -10.08 -8.66
C PRO A 17 -3.12 -10.09 -7.17
N MET A 18 -3.01 -11.24 -6.48
CA MET A 18 -3.18 -11.30 -5.02
C MET A 18 -2.12 -10.46 -4.28
N ALA A 19 -0.86 -10.52 -4.72
CA ALA A 19 0.21 -9.69 -4.18
C ALA A 19 -0.03 -8.19 -4.46
N SER A 20 -0.48 -7.85 -5.67
CA SER A 20 -0.89 -6.50 -6.05
C SER A 20 -1.99 -5.93 -5.16
N LEU A 21 -3.04 -6.72 -4.90
CA LEU A 21 -4.13 -6.35 -4.01
C LEU A 21 -3.64 -6.10 -2.58
N ALA A 22 -2.77 -6.97 -2.07
CA ALA A 22 -2.21 -6.84 -0.73
C ALA A 22 -1.35 -5.56 -0.60
N LYS A 23 -0.46 -5.30 -1.57
CA LYS A 23 0.37 -4.08 -1.60
C LYS A 23 -0.49 -2.83 -1.63
N MET A 24 -1.43 -2.76 -2.57
CA MET A 24 -2.33 -1.62 -2.75
C MET A 24 -3.09 -1.29 -1.47
N ASN A 25 -3.79 -2.29 -0.89
CA ASN A 25 -4.57 -2.08 0.32
C ASN A 25 -3.71 -1.64 1.51
N ASN A 26 -2.56 -2.28 1.72
CA ASN A 26 -1.74 -2.00 2.90
C ASN A 26 -1.03 -0.66 2.79
N ALA A 27 -0.47 -0.32 1.63
CA ALA A 27 0.20 0.95 1.41
C ALA A 27 -0.79 2.13 1.56
N ARG A 28 -2.00 2.01 0.99
CA ARG A 28 -3.05 3.02 1.12
C ARG A 28 -3.47 3.24 2.58
N LYS A 29 -3.68 2.16 3.34
CA LYS A 29 -4.06 2.23 4.76
C LYS A 29 -2.92 2.77 5.63
N ALA A 30 -1.69 2.34 5.39
CA ALA A 30 -0.53 2.82 6.15
C ALA A 30 -0.30 4.32 5.93
N LYS A 31 -0.39 4.80 4.69
CA LYS A 31 -0.32 6.24 4.38
C LYS A 31 -1.41 7.02 5.12
N LEU A 32 -2.67 6.56 5.06
CA LEU A 32 -3.77 7.19 5.78
C LEU A 32 -3.53 7.24 7.30
N VAL A 33 -2.97 6.17 7.89
CA VAL A 33 -2.62 6.15 9.32
C VAL A 33 -1.52 7.18 9.64
N CYS A 34 -0.51 7.32 8.78
CA CYS A 34 0.52 8.35 8.95
C CYS A 34 -0.06 9.76 8.84
N GLU A 35 -1.00 10.00 7.91
CA GLU A 35 -1.71 11.28 7.76
C GLU A 35 -2.53 11.61 9.01
N MET A 36 -3.30 10.65 9.54
CA MET A 36 -4.08 10.84 10.77
C MET A 36 -3.17 11.07 11.99
N ALA A 37 -2.08 10.31 12.12
CA ALA A 37 -1.12 10.51 13.20
C ALA A 37 -0.47 11.90 13.12
N ARG A 38 -0.18 12.37 11.90
CA ARG A 38 0.36 13.70 11.67
C ARG A 38 -0.64 14.74 12.16
N ASP A 39 -1.90 14.62 11.76
CA ASP A 39 -2.97 15.54 12.16
C ASP A 39 -3.14 15.63 13.69
N VAL A 40 -3.21 14.48 14.38
CA VAL A 40 -3.34 14.40 15.85
C VAL A 40 -2.25 15.20 16.59
N LEU A 41 -1.03 15.23 16.06
CA LEU A 41 0.10 15.92 16.69
C LEU A 41 0.18 17.43 16.38
N GLY A 42 -0.68 17.98 15.51
CA GLY A 42 -0.72 19.43 15.25
C GLY A 42 0.64 20.00 14.83
N GLY A 43 1.13 21.05 15.48
CA GLY A 43 2.47 21.61 15.17
C GLY A 43 3.62 20.61 15.41
N ASN A 44 3.51 19.80 16.47
CA ASN A 44 4.54 18.83 16.86
C ASN A 44 4.69 17.72 15.81
N GLY A 45 3.66 17.46 15.02
CA GLY A 45 3.70 16.43 13.98
C GLY A 45 4.71 16.71 12.87
N ILE A 46 5.20 17.94 12.70
CA ILE A 46 6.26 18.29 11.73
C ILE A 46 7.66 17.98 12.28
N LEU A 47 7.82 18.02 13.60
CA LEU A 47 9.13 17.89 14.22
C LEU A 47 9.63 16.45 14.09
N LEU A 48 10.87 16.30 13.65
CA LEU A 48 11.48 14.99 13.39
C LEU A 48 11.63 14.14 14.67
N GLU A 49 11.63 14.75 15.85
CA GLU A 49 11.70 14.08 17.15
C GLU A 49 10.48 13.18 17.42
N TYR A 50 9.29 13.53 16.90
CA TYR A 50 8.07 12.71 17.05
C TYR A 50 7.91 11.67 15.94
N HIS A 51 8.81 11.66 14.95
CA HIS A 51 8.94 10.63 13.90
C HIS A 51 7.78 10.50 12.90
N VAL A 52 6.61 11.07 13.18
CA VAL A 52 5.43 10.96 12.32
C VAL A 52 5.64 11.63 10.96
N ALA A 53 6.25 12.81 10.91
CA ALA A 53 6.61 13.44 9.63
C ALA A 53 7.52 12.54 8.78
N ARG A 54 8.50 11.88 9.39
CA ARG A 54 9.40 10.94 8.71
C ARG A 54 8.63 9.75 8.15
N HIS A 55 7.78 9.12 8.96
CA HIS A 55 6.99 7.97 8.51
C HIS A 55 5.99 8.34 7.42
N LEU A 56 5.39 9.53 7.47
CA LEU A 56 4.53 10.02 6.39
C LEU A 56 5.31 10.13 5.07
N THR A 57 6.50 10.74 5.09
CA THR A 57 7.34 10.86 3.89
C THR A 57 7.85 9.51 3.39
N ASP A 58 8.21 8.59 4.28
CA ASP A 58 8.61 7.23 3.91
C ASP A 58 7.44 6.48 3.25
N MET A 59 6.22 6.68 3.76
CA MET A 59 5.03 6.04 3.20
C MET A 59 4.64 6.60 1.83
N GLU A 60 4.96 7.85 1.49
CA GLU A 60 4.81 8.35 0.12
C GLU A 60 5.64 7.54 -0.88
N ILE A 61 6.86 7.16 -0.49
CA ILE A 61 7.74 6.32 -1.31
C ILE A 61 7.15 4.91 -1.43
N VAL A 62 6.77 4.28 -0.33
CA VAL A 62 6.19 2.91 -0.35
C VAL A 62 4.87 2.86 -1.15
N TYR A 63 4.08 3.93 -1.09
CA TYR A 63 2.84 4.05 -1.85
C TYR A 63 3.08 4.08 -3.37
N THR A 64 4.15 4.74 -3.81
CA THR A 64 4.46 4.96 -5.23
C THR A 64 5.37 3.92 -5.85
N TYR A 65 6.38 3.45 -5.10
CA TYR A 65 7.35 2.45 -5.54
C TYR A 65 6.70 1.06 -5.69
N GLU A 66 7.32 0.18 -6.48
CA GLU A 66 6.82 -1.18 -6.82
C GLU A 66 5.37 -1.18 -7.34
N GLY A 67 5.07 -0.24 -8.25
CA GLY A 67 3.76 -0.05 -8.86
C GLY A 67 2.86 0.87 -8.03
N THR A 68 2.46 1.99 -8.65
CA THR A 68 1.54 2.96 -8.04
C THR A 68 0.19 2.32 -7.73
N ASP A 69 -0.60 2.92 -6.84
CA ASP A 69 -1.96 2.47 -6.52
C ASP A 69 -2.83 2.28 -7.78
N THR A 70 -2.72 3.20 -8.74
CA THR A 70 -3.38 3.09 -10.05
C THR A 70 -2.92 1.84 -10.82
N ILE A 71 -1.61 1.62 -10.96
CA ILE A 71 -1.09 0.44 -11.67
C ILE A 71 -1.52 -0.86 -10.97
N GLN A 72 -1.45 -0.92 -9.64
CA GLN A 72 -1.89 -2.09 -8.89
C GLN A 72 -3.38 -2.35 -9.08
N SER A 73 -4.21 -1.30 -9.09
CA SER A 73 -5.65 -1.42 -9.34
C SER A 73 -5.97 -1.97 -10.74
N LEU A 74 -5.20 -1.58 -11.76
CA LEU A 74 -5.36 -2.09 -13.13
C LEU A 74 -4.95 -3.58 -13.24
N ILE A 75 -3.90 -4.00 -12.52
CA ILE A 75 -3.50 -5.41 -12.44
C ILE A 75 -4.64 -6.25 -11.84
N VAL A 76 -5.18 -5.81 -10.70
CA VAL A 76 -6.30 -6.49 -10.02
C VAL A 76 -7.55 -6.46 -10.89
N GLY A 77 -7.87 -5.32 -11.50
CA GLY A 77 -9.03 -5.16 -12.38
C GLY A 77 -8.98 -6.13 -13.56
N ARG A 78 -7.82 -6.31 -14.19
CA ARG A 78 -7.63 -7.30 -15.27
C ARG A 78 -7.84 -8.73 -14.79
N ASP A 79 -7.36 -9.08 -13.60
CA ASP A 79 -7.53 -10.42 -13.01
C ASP A 79 -9.01 -10.72 -12.72
N VAL A 80 -9.76 -9.74 -12.21
CA VAL A 80 -11.17 -9.89 -11.86
C VAL A 80 -12.07 -9.89 -13.10
N THR A 81 -11.78 -9.04 -14.09
CA THR A 81 -12.67 -8.83 -15.25
C THR A 81 -12.25 -9.60 -16.50
N GLY A 82 -11.01 -10.07 -16.57
CA GLY A 82 -10.39 -10.61 -17.79
C GLY A 82 -10.03 -9.55 -18.83
N ILE A 83 -10.30 -8.26 -18.58
CA ILE A 83 -10.09 -7.16 -19.54
C ILE A 83 -8.94 -6.28 -19.08
N SER A 84 -7.97 -6.06 -19.98
CA SER A 84 -6.87 -5.13 -19.75
C SER A 84 -7.32 -3.69 -19.96
N ALA A 85 -7.05 -2.81 -19.00
CA ALA A 85 -7.26 -1.36 -19.10
C ALA A 85 -5.95 -0.55 -19.00
N PHE A 86 -4.81 -1.20 -19.26
CA PHE A 86 -3.55 -0.49 -19.53
C PHE A 86 -3.64 0.18 -20.91
N VAL A 87 -3.17 1.43 -21.02
CA VAL A 87 -3.04 2.19 -22.28
C VAL A 87 -1.58 2.20 -22.70
#